data_AF-A0A812BMY1-F1
#
_entry.id   AF-A0A812BMY1-F1
#
_cell.length_a   1.000
_cell.length_b   1.000
_cell.length_c   1.000
_cell.angle_alpha   90.00
_cell.angle_beta   90.00
_cell.angle_gamma   90.00
#
_symmetry.space_group_name_H-M   'P 1'
#
loop_
_entity.id
_entity.type
_entity.pdbx_description
1 polymer ?
#
loop_
_entity_poly.entity_id
_entity_poly.type
_entity_poly.pdbx_seq_one_letter_code
_entity_poly.pdbx_strand_id
1 'polypeptide(L)'
;MVQLEYMETIFEKAVAAEKSDPLAAIKLFTSIVERDVDPSQEDDVRHKEQSILKLGTLLFDQKNAEALADLIKKTRPFLGLVSKAKAANLVRALVDHFLDLEAGTGKEVDLCKDCITWAKNEKRTFLRQPLEARLISVYYDTKNYQEALALSATLLKELKKLDDKALLVEVHLLESKIYHALTNLPKARAALTAGRTTANGIYCQPKLQAALDLQSGKCFLVL
;
A
#
# COMPACT_ATOMS: atom_id res chain seq x y z
N MET A 1 8.25 29.75 17.50
CA MET A 1 7.21 30.65 16.96
C MET A 1 7.47 30.99 15.49
N VAL A 2 8.61 31.57 15.10
CA VAL A 2 8.87 31.96 13.68
C VAL A 2 8.97 30.78 12.68
N GLN A 3 9.41 29.59 13.10
CA GLN A 3 9.46 28.41 12.22
C GLN A 3 8.10 27.74 12.00
N LEU A 4 7.20 27.79 13.00
CA LEU A 4 5.86 27.18 12.95
C LEU A 4 4.96 27.91 11.95
N GLU A 5 4.98 29.25 11.94
CA GLU A 5 4.24 30.06 10.96
C GLU A 5 4.77 29.88 9.52
N TYR A 6 6.04 29.49 9.34
CA TYR A 6 6.65 29.34 8.01
C TYR A 6 6.26 28.02 7.32
N MET A 7 6.12 26.93 8.06
CA MET A 7 5.68 25.64 7.50
C MET A 7 4.19 25.66 7.15
N GLU A 8 3.36 26.23 8.02
CA GLU A 8 1.92 26.38 7.79
C GLU A 8 1.64 27.27 6.58
N THR A 9 2.34 28.41 6.45
CA THR A 9 2.17 29.31 5.30
C THR A 9 2.69 28.74 3.97
N ILE A 10 3.73 27.91 3.96
CA ILE A 10 4.17 27.22 2.73
C ILE A 10 3.19 26.10 2.38
N PHE A 11 2.71 25.36 3.37
CA PHE A 11 1.71 24.31 3.17
C PHE A 11 0.44 24.89 2.55
N GLU A 12 -0.10 25.98 3.11
CA GLU A 12 -1.27 26.66 2.54
C GLU A 12 -1.03 27.19 1.13
N LYS A 13 0.15 27.77 0.86
CA LYS A 13 0.52 28.22 -0.50
C LYS A 13 0.65 27.07 -1.49
N ALA A 14 1.20 25.94 -1.06
CA ALA A 14 1.35 24.74 -1.90
C ALA A 14 -0.02 24.09 -2.20
N VAL A 15 -0.94 24.14 -1.23
CA VAL A 15 -2.34 23.69 -1.40
C VAL A 15 -3.14 24.64 -2.29
N ALA A 16 -2.90 25.95 -2.19
CA ALA A 16 -3.50 26.93 -3.10
C ALA A 16 -2.96 26.77 -4.54
N ALA A 17 -1.67 26.46 -4.70
CA ALA A 17 -1.02 26.22 -5.98
C ALA A 17 -1.43 24.87 -6.63
N GLU A 18 -1.98 23.93 -5.86
CA GLU A 18 -2.47 22.62 -6.31
C GLU A 18 -3.44 22.74 -7.51
N LYS A 19 -4.22 23.84 -7.57
CA LYS A 19 -5.20 24.10 -8.63
C LYS A 19 -4.74 25.04 -9.74
N SER A 20 -3.67 25.82 -9.53
CA SER A 20 -3.22 26.83 -10.50
C SER A 20 -1.93 26.45 -11.22
N ASP A 21 -0.97 25.83 -10.53
CA ASP A 21 0.31 25.38 -11.11
C ASP A 21 0.84 24.14 -10.36
N PRO A 22 0.55 22.93 -10.86
CA PRO A 22 0.92 21.71 -10.18
C PRO A 22 2.43 21.41 -10.23
N LEU A 23 3.20 22.04 -11.14
CA LEU A 23 4.67 21.91 -11.16
C LEU A 23 5.33 22.77 -10.09
N ALA A 24 4.81 23.96 -9.83
CA ALA A 24 5.26 24.81 -8.73
C ALA A 24 4.93 24.18 -7.37
N ALA A 25 3.74 23.57 -7.24
CA ALA A 25 3.33 22.84 -6.03
C ALA A 25 4.29 21.67 -5.73
N ILE A 26 4.68 20.88 -6.74
CA ILE A 26 5.64 19.77 -6.56
C ILE A 26 6.99 20.28 -6.06
N LYS A 27 7.53 21.37 -6.61
CA LYS A 27 8.81 21.94 -6.13
C LYS A 27 8.71 22.40 -4.68
N LEU A 28 7.62 23.07 -4.32
CA LEU A 28 7.38 23.54 -2.95
C LEU A 28 7.26 22.37 -1.97
N PHE A 29 6.46 21.36 -2.28
CA PHE A 29 6.33 20.19 -1.44
C PHE A 29 7.64 19.38 -1.38
N THR A 30 8.40 19.26 -2.47
CA THR A 30 9.72 18.60 -2.46
C THR A 30 10.69 19.32 -1.50
N SER A 31 10.67 20.65 -1.48
CA SER A 31 11.48 21.45 -0.55
C SER A 31 11.07 21.28 0.92
N ILE A 32 9.78 21.01 1.19
CA ILE A 32 9.28 20.69 2.53
C ILE A 32 9.71 19.27 2.93
N VAL A 33 9.67 18.31 2.00
CA VAL A 33 10.06 16.92 2.24
C VAL A 33 11.57 16.79 2.50
N GLU A 34 12.39 17.58 1.79
CA GLU A 34 13.86 17.60 1.94
C GLU A 34 14.35 18.33 3.19
N ARG A 35 13.52 19.17 3.84
CA ARG A 35 13.90 19.79 5.12
C ARG A 35 13.84 18.79 6.27
N ASP A 36 14.92 18.72 7.04
CA ASP A 36 14.92 18.02 8.32
C ASP A 36 13.95 18.69 9.29
N VAL A 37 13.13 17.86 9.93
CA VAL A 37 12.14 18.31 10.91
C VAL A 37 12.61 17.84 12.28
N ASP A 38 12.59 18.75 13.25
CA ASP A 38 12.93 18.42 14.63
C ASP A 38 11.83 17.49 15.21
N PRO A 39 12.18 16.30 15.73
CA PRO A 39 11.22 15.39 16.34
C PRO A 39 10.48 15.97 17.56
N SER A 40 10.94 17.12 18.09
CA SER A 40 10.31 17.80 19.24
C SER A 40 9.08 18.63 18.87
N GLN A 41 8.80 18.88 17.59
CA GLN A 41 7.64 19.67 17.12
C GLN A 41 6.60 18.76 16.44
N GLU A 42 5.55 18.35 17.17
CA GLU A 42 4.50 17.48 16.63
C GLU A 42 3.77 18.08 15.41
N ASP A 43 3.61 19.41 15.39
CA ASP A 43 2.95 20.10 14.28
C ASP A 43 3.76 20.03 12.99
N ASP A 44 5.08 20.20 13.04
CA ASP A 44 5.92 20.13 11.84
C ASP A 44 5.96 18.72 11.24
N VAL A 45 5.96 17.69 12.11
CA VAL A 45 5.86 16.29 11.70
C VAL A 45 4.53 16.01 10.99
N ARG A 46 3.43 16.58 11.50
CA ARG A 46 2.10 16.46 10.88
C ARG A 46 2.01 17.19 9.54
N HIS A 47 2.54 18.41 9.43
CA HIS A 47 2.56 19.15 8.17
C HIS A 47 3.42 18.45 7.12
N LYS A 48 4.55 17.85 7.52
CA LYS A 48 5.39 17.05 6.63
C LYS A 48 4.69 15.77 6.16
N GLU A 49 4.00 15.05 7.05
CA GLU A 49 3.17 13.88 6.69
C GLU A 49 2.11 14.23 5.64
N GLN A 50 1.36 15.31 5.87
CA GLN A 50 0.34 15.77 4.93
C GLN A 50 0.94 16.23 3.60
N SER A 51 2.10 16.89 3.64
CA SER A 51 2.82 17.33 2.44
C SER A 51 3.26 16.14 1.59
N ILE A 52 3.75 15.06 2.20
CA ILE A 52 4.16 13.84 1.47
C ILE A 52 2.95 13.20 0.79
N LEU A 53 1.81 13.08 1.49
CA LEU A 53 0.59 12.52 0.91
C LEU A 53 0.10 13.37 -0.27
N LYS A 54 0.04 14.70 -0.11
CA LYS A 54 -0.39 15.63 -1.17
C LYS A 54 0.55 15.64 -2.36
N LEU A 55 1.86 15.56 -2.12
CA LEU A 55 2.82 15.42 -3.22
C LEU A 55 2.67 14.06 -3.90
N GLY A 56 2.39 12.99 -3.16
CA GLY A 56 2.03 11.68 -3.72
C GLY A 56 0.82 11.74 -4.65
N THR A 57 -0.27 12.40 -4.23
CA THR A 57 -1.47 12.58 -5.06
C THR A 57 -1.21 13.48 -6.28
N LEU A 58 -0.42 14.54 -6.14
CA LEU A 58 -0.05 15.41 -7.26
C LEU A 58 0.82 14.68 -8.30
N LEU A 59 1.79 13.87 -7.85
CA LEU A 59 2.60 13.05 -8.74
C LEU A 59 1.76 11.98 -9.43
N PHE A 60 0.74 11.47 -8.74
CA PHE A 60 -0.26 10.58 -9.30
C PHE A 60 -1.07 11.26 -10.42
N ASP A 61 -1.57 12.48 -10.19
CA ASP A 61 -2.31 13.23 -11.21
C ASP A 61 -1.45 13.56 -12.44
N GLN A 62 -0.15 13.83 -12.22
CA GLN A 62 0.81 14.07 -13.31
C GLN A 62 1.32 12.79 -13.99
N LYS A 63 0.92 11.61 -13.52
CA LYS A 63 1.37 10.31 -14.01
C LYS A 63 2.89 10.11 -14.03
N ASN A 64 3.59 10.71 -13.06
CA ASN A 64 5.05 10.61 -12.99
C ASN A 64 5.47 9.52 -11.98
N ALA A 65 5.62 8.29 -12.49
CA ALA A 65 5.96 7.14 -11.68
C ALA A 65 7.39 7.19 -11.11
N GLU A 66 8.37 7.67 -11.89
CA GLU A 66 9.77 7.71 -11.45
C GLU A 66 9.94 8.66 -10.25
N ALA A 67 9.33 9.83 -10.32
CA ALA A 67 9.33 10.78 -9.21
C ALA A 67 8.64 10.22 -7.96
N LEU A 68 7.60 9.40 -8.12
CA LEU A 68 6.90 8.78 -6.99
C LEU A 68 7.74 7.67 -6.34
N ALA A 69 8.44 6.86 -7.12
CA ALA A 69 9.39 5.87 -6.61
C ALA A 69 10.55 6.54 -5.84
N ASP A 70 11.07 7.65 -6.36
CA ASP A 70 12.12 8.43 -5.69
C ASP A 70 11.62 9.08 -4.39
N LEU A 71 10.37 9.55 -4.37
CA LEU A 71 9.74 10.05 -3.15
C LEU A 71 9.68 8.97 -2.05
N ILE A 72 9.30 7.74 -2.40
CA ILE A 72 9.24 6.63 -1.44
C ILE A 72 10.62 6.37 -0.83
N LYS A 73 11.70 6.49 -1.62
CA LYS A 73 13.07 6.35 -1.10
C LYS A 73 13.48 7.53 -0.22
N LYS A 74 13.19 8.77 -0.66
CA LYS A 74 13.50 10.01 0.07
C LYS A 74 12.76 10.12 1.41
N THR A 75 11.61 9.48 1.54
CA THR A 75 10.80 9.49 2.77
C THR A 75 11.22 8.42 3.80
N ARG A 76 12.09 7.46 3.44
CA ARG A 76 12.61 6.42 4.36
C ARG A 76 13.27 6.97 5.64
N PRO A 77 14.11 8.02 5.60
CA PRO A 77 14.69 8.60 6.81
C PRO A 77 13.62 9.22 7.73
N PHE A 78 12.60 9.89 7.15
CA PHE A 78 11.51 10.51 7.91
C PHE A 78 10.61 9.47 8.59
N LEU A 79 10.47 8.29 8.00
CA LEU A 79 9.68 7.18 8.55
C LEU A 79 10.24 6.62 9.88
N GLY A 80 11.48 6.97 10.26
CA GLY A 80 12.06 6.66 11.57
C GLY A 80 11.64 7.62 12.70
N LEU A 81 11.21 8.83 12.35
CA LEU A 81 10.83 9.89 13.30
C LEU A 81 9.36 9.82 13.71
N VAL A 82 8.53 9.12 12.94
CA VAL A 82 7.08 8.98 13.18
C VAL A 82 6.73 7.65 13.83
N SER A 83 5.52 7.54 14.39
CA SER A 83 5.04 6.29 14.95
C SER A 83 4.95 5.19 13.87
N LYS A 84 5.16 3.94 14.28
CA LYS A 84 5.16 2.78 13.38
C LYS A 84 3.87 2.66 12.56
N ALA A 85 2.72 3.00 13.17
CA ALA A 85 1.42 2.96 12.51
C ALA A 85 1.26 4.05 11.43
N LYS A 86 1.66 5.30 11.74
CA LYS A 86 1.63 6.40 10.77
C LYS A 86 2.57 6.14 9.59
N ALA A 87 3.79 5.68 9.88
CA ALA A 87 4.71 5.25 8.85
C ALA A 87 4.12 4.17 7.92
N ALA A 88 3.46 3.18 8.50
CA ALA A 88 2.85 2.10 7.72
C ALA A 88 1.73 2.60 6.81
N ASN A 89 0.88 3.52 7.31
CA ASN A 89 -0.19 4.12 6.51
C ASN A 89 0.36 4.99 5.36
N LEU A 90 1.40 5.78 5.63
CA LEU A 90 2.05 6.63 4.63
C LEU A 90 2.66 5.80 3.49
N VAL A 91 3.46 4.79 3.83
CA VAL A 91 4.07 3.90 2.83
C VAL A 91 3.01 3.15 2.04
N ARG A 92 1.95 2.64 2.70
CA ARG A 92 0.85 1.96 2.01
C ARG A 92 0.17 2.87 0.99
N ALA A 93 -0.18 4.10 1.38
CA ALA A 93 -0.83 5.05 0.49
C ALA A 93 0.03 5.39 -0.74
N LEU A 94 1.34 5.62 -0.54
CA LEU A 94 2.26 5.92 -1.64
C LEU A 94 2.45 4.73 -2.58
N VAL A 95 2.57 3.51 -2.04
CA VAL A 95 2.67 2.30 -2.86
C VAL A 95 1.37 2.05 -3.62
N ASP A 96 0.20 2.23 -2.99
CA ASP A 96 -1.09 2.08 -3.68
C ASP A 96 -1.22 3.08 -4.84
N HIS A 97 -0.83 4.35 -4.66
CA HIS A 97 -0.76 5.33 -5.76
C HIS A 97 0.19 4.92 -6.89
N PHE A 98 1.33 4.31 -6.56
CA PHE A 98 2.29 3.85 -7.56
C PHE A 98 1.75 2.67 -8.39
N LEU A 99 1.10 1.70 -7.72
CA LEU A 99 0.52 0.53 -8.38
C LEU A 99 -0.67 0.89 -9.28
N ASP A 100 -1.45 1.91 -8.92
CA ASP A 100 -2.55 2.39 -9.77
C ASP A 100 -2.05 3.11 -11.05
N LEU A 101 -0.78 3.58 -11.08
CA LEU A 101 -0.16 4.27 -12.23
C LEU A 101 0.53 3.35 -13.22
N GLU A 102 1.37 2.44 -12.73
CA GLU A 102 2.33 1.68 -13.55
C GLU A 102 1.88 0.25 -13.87
N ALA A 103 0.58 -0.02 -13.85
CA ALA A 103 0.02 -1.35 -14.12
C ALA A 103 0.63 -1.96 -15.41
N GLY A 104 1.57 -2.90 -15.24
CA GLY A 104 2.19 -3.65 -16.34
C GLY A 104 3.61 -3.25 -16.77
N THR A 105 4.30 -2.34 -16.06
CA THR A 105 5.66 -1.87 -16.44
C THR A 105 6.79 -2.73 -15.84
N GLY A 106 6.47 -3.70 -14.98
CA GLY A 106 7.45 -4.58 -14.31
C GLY A 106 8.23 -3.93 -13.16
N LYS A 107 8.40 -2.61 -13.17
CA LYS A 107 8.99 -1.80 -12.09
C LYS A 107 8.25 -1.93 -10.75
N GLU A 108 6.95 -2.25 -10.79
CA GLU A 108 6.08 -2.47 -9.63
C GLU A 108 6.58 -3.58 -8.71
N VAL A 109 7.02 -4.70 -9.30
CA VAL A 109 7.53 -5.85 -8.55
C VAL A 109 8.82 -5.48 -7.83
N ASP A 110 9.72 -4.77 -8.49
CA ASP A 110 10.99 -4.36 -7.93
C ASP A 110 10.80 -3.35 -6.78
N LEU A 111 9.90 -2.38 -6.95
CA LEU A 111 9.57 -1.43 -5.89
C LEU A 111 8.94 -2.12 -4.67
N CYS A 112 7.99 -3.03 -4.87
CA CYS A 112 7.40 -3.80 -3.78
C CYS A 112 8.45 -4.65 -3.05
N LYS A 113 9.36 -5.32 -3.78
CA LYS A 113 10.46 -6.10 -3.19
C LYS A 113 11.43 -5.23 -2.39
N ASP A 114 11.78 -4.05 -2.88
CA ASP A 114 12.63 -3.09 -2.16
C ASP A 114 11.94 -2.60 -0.87
N CYS A 115 10.65 -2.24 -0.94
CA CYS A 115 9.86 -1.86 0.23
C CYS A 115 9.74 -2.98 1.27
N ILE A 116 9.57 -4.23 0.84
CA ILE A 116 9.55 -5.41 1.73
C ILE A 116 10.92 -5.62 2.39
N THR A 117 12.01 -5.49 1.62
CA THR A 117 13.38 -5.64 2.14
C THR A 117 13.68 -4.58 3.19
N TRP A 118 13.29 -3.33 2.93
CA TRP A 118 13.37 -2.26 3.91
C TRP A 118 12.53 -2.57 5.16
N ALA A 119 11.28 -3.00 5.00
CA ALA A 119 10.42 -3.36 6.14
C ALA A 119 10.98 -4.53 6.98
N LYS A 120 11.68 -5.48 6.35
CA LYS A 120 12.39 -6.58 7.03
C LYS A 120 13.59 -6.06 7.83
N ASN A 121 14.42 -5.20 7.25
CA ASN A 121 15.59 -4.62 7.92
C ASN A 121 15.18 -3.80 9.14
N GLU A 122 14.11 -3.04 9.01
CA GLU A 122 13.55 -2.17 10.04
C GLU A 122 12.67 -2.94 11.07
N LYS A 123 12.55 -4.28 10.91
CA LYS A 123 11.71 -5.17 11.74
C LYS A 123 10.25 -4.73 11.87
N ARG A 124 9.68 -4.11 10.83
CA ARG A 124 8.28 -3.62 10.80
C ARG A 124 7.34 -4.70 10.23
N THR A 125 7.04 -5.72 11.04
CA THR A 125 6.20 -6.87 10.64
C THR A 125 4.80 -6.46 10.14
N PHE A 126 4.14 -5.54 10.86
CA PHE A 126 2.80 -5.04 10.50
C PHE A 126 2.75 -4.22 9.21
N LEU A 127 3.90 -3.71 8.73
CA LEU A 127 3.99 -3.05 7.42
C LEU A 127 4.32 -4.06 6.33
N ARG A 128 5.22 -5.00 6.63
CA ARG A 128 5.63 -6.06 5.69
C ARG A 128 4.43 -6.87 5.19
N GLN A 129 3.51 -7.26 6.06
CA GLN A 129 2.41 -8.16 5.70
C GLN A 129 1.43 -7.55 4.67
N PRO A 130 0.92 -6.31 4.85
CA PRO A 130 0.17 -5.62 3.80
C PRO A 130 0.95 -5.45 2.51
N LEU A 131 2.26 -5.14 2.58
CA LEU A 131 3.09 -5.00 1.37
C LEU A 131 3.26 -6.34 0.63
N GLU A 132 3.40 -7.45 1.35
CA GLU A 132 3.42 -8.79 0.76
C GLU A 132 2.06 -9.15 0.14
N ALA A 133 0.94 -8.79 0.79
CA ALA A 133 -0.40 -8.96 0.22
C ALA A 133 -0.57 -8.15 -1.08
N ARG A 134 -0.07 -6.92 -1.13
CA ARG A 134 -0.04 -6.10 -2.37
C ARG A 134 0.83 -6.75 -3.44
N LEU A 135 2.03 -7.23 -3.10
CA LEU A 135 2.90 -7.93 -4.04
C LEU A 135 2.23 -9.18 -4.64
N ILE A 136 1.43 -9.92 -3.86
CA ILE A 136 0.62 -11.04 -4.38
C ILE A 136 -0.40 -10.55 -5.43
N SER A 137 -1.04 -9.41 -5.21
CA SER A 137 -1.95 -8.80 -6.20
C SER A 137 -1.20 -8.45 -7.49
N VAL A 138 -0.03 -7.81 -7.38
CA VAL A 138 0.81 -7.47 -8.54
C VAL A 138 1.26 -8.72 -9.30
N TYR A 139 1.61 -9.80 -8.58
CA TYR A 139 1.93 -11.07 -9.24
C TYR A 139 0.73 -11.71 -9.95
N TYR A 140 -0.47 -11.54 -9.41
CA TYR A 140 -1.69 -11.99 -10.08
C TYR A 140 -1.92 -11.23 -11.39
N ASP A 141 -1.72 -9.91 -11.40
CA ASP A 141 -1.90 -9.06 -12.59
C ASP A 141 -0.83 -9.31 -13.65
N THR A 142 0.42 -9.56 -13.23
CA THR A 142 1.54 -9.96 -14.11
C THR A 142 1.53 -11.44 -14.53
N LYS A 143 0.50 -12.20 -14.12
CA LYS A 143 0.32 -13.65 -14.38
C LYS A 143 1.41 -14.56 -13.80
N ASN A 144 2.21 -14.08 -12.85
CA ASN A 144 3.25 -14.86 -12.21
C ASN A 144 2.70 -15.67 -11.02
N TYR A 145 1.83 -16.65 -11.32
CA TYR A 145 1.03 -17.35 -10.31
C TYR A 145 1.85 -18.24 -9.36
N GLN A 146 2.99 -18.77 -9.80
CA GLN A 146 3.82 -19.66 -8.97
C GLN A 146 4.47 -18.92 -7.80
N GLU A 147 5.07 -17.75 -8.08
CA GLU A 147 5.66 -16.89 -7.05
C GLU A 147 4.58 -16.35 -6.09
N ALA A 148 3.41 -15.99 -6.65
CA ALA A 148 2.27 -15.54 -5.86
C ALA A 148 1.81 -16.59 -4.83
N LEU A 149 1.70 -17.86 -5.24
CA LEU A 149 1.31 -18.97 -4.35
C LEU A 149 2.36 -19.28 -3.29
N ALA A 150 3.65 -19.19 -3.63
CA ALA A 150 4.72 -19.40 -2.65
C ALA A 150 4.71 -18.31 -1.57
N LEU A 151 4.51 -17.06 -1.98
CA LEU A 151 4.39 -15.92 -1.07
C LEU A 151 3.12 -16.01 -0.22
N SER A 152 1.96 -16.32 -0.82
CA SER A 152 0.69 -16.45 -0.09
C SER A 152 0.74 -17.56 0.96
N ALA A 153 1.32 -18.73 0.65
CA ALA A 153 1.43 -19.85 1.58
C ALA A 153 2.30 -19.51 2.80
N THR A 154 3.35 -18.71 2.59
CA THR A 154 4.22 -18.22 3.67
C THR A 154 3.47 -17.21 4.54
N LEU A 155 2.84 -16.22 3.91
CA LEU A 155 2.09 -15.17 4.60
C LEU A 155 0.90 -15.73 5.39
N LEU A 156 0.15 -16.71 4.86
CA LEU A 156 -0.96 -17.35 5.56
C LEU A 156 -0.53 -18.10 6.83
N LYS A 157 0.65 -18.72 6.85
CA LYS A 157 1.18 -19.37 8.07
C LYS A 157 1.47 -18.36 9.17
N GLU A 158 1.89 -17.16 8.79
CA GLU A 158 2.17 -16.07 9.74
C GLU A 158 0.87 -15.41 10.20
N LEU A 159 -0.04 -15.09 9.28
CA LEU A 159 -1.31 -14.43 9.58
C LEU A 159 -2.23 -15.29 10.45
N LYS A 160 -2.18 -16.63 10.33
CA LYS A 160 -2.92 -17.53 11.24
C LYS A 160 -2.49 -17.45 12.70
N LYS A 161 -1.28 -16.96 12.99
CA LYS A 161 -0.79 -16.74 14.36
C LYS A 161 -1.14 -15.35 14.89
N LEU A 162 -1.67 -14.47 14.05
CA LEU A 162 -2.00 -13.09 14.37
C LEU A 162 -3.52 -12.91 14.34
N ASP A 163 -4.00 -11.83 14.98
CA ASP A 163 -5.43 -11.55 15.10
C ASP A 163 -5.96 -10.59 14.00
N ASP A 164 -5.13 -10.20 13.03
CA ASP A 164 -5.59 -9.40 11.89
C ASP A 164 -6.34 -10.28 10.87
N LYS A 165 -7.59 -10.55 11.22
CA LYS A 165 -8.52 -11.37 10.42
C LYS A 165 -8.92 -10.68 9.13
N ALA A 166 -8.88 -9.35 9.05
CA ALA A 166 -9.25 -8.63 7.83
C ALA A 166 -8.23 -8.89 6.72
N LEU A 167 -6.94 -8.75 7.02
CA LEU A 167 -5.87 -9.05 6.07
C LEU A 167 -5.83 -10.55 5.72
N LEU A 168 -6.15 -11.43 6.67
CA LEU A 168 -6.25 -12.87 6.42
C LEU A 168 -7.33 -13.22 5.38
N VAL A 169 -8.50 -12.57 5.43
CA VAL A 169 -9.57 -12.76 4.44
C VAL A 169 -9.13 -12.27 3.05
N GLU A 170 -8.45 -11.13 2.97
CA GLU A 170 -7.93 -10.59 1.69
C GLU A 170 -6.93 -11.56 1.03
N VAL A 171 -5.99 -12.12 1.80
CA VAL A 171 -5.01 -13.07 1.27
C VAL A 171 -5.67 -14.38 0.83
N HIS A 172 -6.67 -14.88 1.56
CA HIS A 172 -7.46 -16.05 1.14
C HIS A 172 -8.25 -15.81 -0.15
N LEU A 173 -8.80 -14.61 -0.32
CA LEU A 173 -9.47 -14.22 -1.56
C LEU A 173 -8.48 -14.17 -2.75
N LEU A 174 -7.29 -13.60 -2.56
CA LEU A 174 -6.24 -13.59 -3.58
C LEU A 174 -5.79 -15.02 -3.95
N GLU A 175 -5.58 -15.87 -2.96
CA GLU A 175 -5.24 -17.28 -3.17
C GLU A 175 -6.32 -18.02 -3.99
N SER A 176 -7.61 -17.80 -3.67
CA SER A 176 -8.71 -18.36 -4.45
C SER A 176 -8.71 -17.88 -5.91
N LYS A 177 -8.45 -16.59 -6.15
CA LYS A 177 -8.33 -16.02 -7.51
C LYS A 177 -7.18 -16.64 -8.29
N ILE A 178 -6.01 -16.79 -7.66
CA ILE A 178 -4.83 -17.40 -8.30
C ILE A 178 -5.08 -18.87 -8.66
N TYR A 179 -5.64 -19.67 -7.74
CA TYR A 179 -5.98 -21.07 -8.04
C TYR A 179 -7.04 -21.20 -9.13
N HIS A 180 -8.02 -20.28 -9.17
CA HIS A 180 -9.01 -20.24 -10.23
C HIS A 180 -8.37 -19.92 -11.58
N ALA A 181 -7.45 -18.96 -11.65
CA ALA A 181 -6.69 -18.65 -12.87
C ALA A 181 -5.84 -19.83 -13.35
N LEU A 182 -5.33 -20.66 -12.43
CA LEU A 182 -4.63 -21.91 -12.72
C LEU A 182 -5.56 -23.11 -13.00
N THR A 183 -6.87 -22.90 -13.11
CA THR A 183 -7.91 -23.94 -13.31
C THR A 183 -7.99 -24.99 -12.19
N ASN A 184 -7.37 -24.76 -11.03
CA ASN A 184 -7.43 -25.64 -9.89
C ASN A 184 -8.66 -25.35 -9.01
N LEU A 185 -9.83 -25.76 -9.49
CA LEU A 185 -11.11 -25.50 -8.83
C LEU A 185 -11.24 -26.08 -7.40
N PRO A 186 -10.77 -27.31 -7.11
CA PRO A 186 -10.85 -27.85 -5.75
C PRO A 186 -10.11 -26.99 -4.73
N LYS A 187 -8.90 -26.53 -5.06
CA LYS A 187 -8.12 -25.66 -4.17
C LYS A 187 -8.68 -24.25 -4.12
N ALA A 188 -9.16 -23.71 -5.24
CA ALA A 188 -9.79 -22.39 -5.27
C ALA A 188 -11.04 -22.32 -4.36
N ARG A 189 -11.87 -23.38 -4.38
CA ARG A 189 -13.04 -23.52 -3.50
C ARG A 189 -12.64 -23.68 -2.04
N ALA A 190 -11.62 -24.49 -1.75
CA ALA A 190 -11.13 -24.67 -0.39
C ALA A 190 -10.62 -23.34 0.23
N ALA A 191 -9.83 -22.58 -0.52
CA ALA A 191 -9.33 -21.26 -0.10
C ALA A 191 -10.49 -20.26 0.12
N LEU A 192 -11.49 -20.26 -0.76
CA LEU A 192 -12.67 -19.41 -0.61
C LEU A 192 -13.51 -19.77 0.63
N THR A 193 -13.72 -21.07 0.89
CA THR A 193 -14.42 -21.52 2.09
C THR A 193 -13.70 -21.05 3.36
N ALA A 194 -12.37 -21.21 3.41
CA ALA A 194 -11.57 -20.71 4.52
C ALA A 194 -11.72 -19.19 4.71
N GLY A 195 -11.63 -18.42 3.62
CA GLY A 195 -11.84 -16.97 3.63
C GLY A 195 -13.24 -16.58 4.15
N ARG A 196 -14.31 -17.28 3.73
CA ARG A 196 -15.68 -17.03 4.21
C ARG A 196 -15.87 -17.37 5.69
N THR A 197 -15.27 -18.46 6.16
CA THR A 197 -15.32 -18.82 7.58
C THR A 197 -14.67 -17.73 8.44
N THR A 198 -13.52 -17.21 8.01
CA THR A 198 -12.87 -16.08 8.70
C THR A 198 -13.69 -14.79 8.58
N ALA A 199 -14.27 -14.52 7.42
CA ALA A 199 -15.12 -13.36 7.18
C ALA A 199 -16.36 -13.33 8.08
N ASN A 200 -17.02 -14.48 8.30
CA ASN A 200 -18.16 -14.58 9.22
C ASN A 200 -17.79 -14.27 10.68
N GLY A 201 -16.51 -14.42 11.04
CA GLY A 201 -16.00 -14.12 12.38
C GLY A 201 -15.68 -12.65 12.63
N ILE A 202 -15.82 -11.78 11.61
CA ILE A 202 -15.56 -10.35 11.70
C ILE A 202 -16.65 -9.53 11.00
N TYR A 203 -16.76 -8.25 11.33
CA TYR A 203 -17.53 -7.34 10.51
C TYR A 203 -16.71 -6.98 9.26
N CYS A 204 -17.01 -7.62 8.13
CA CYS A 204 -16.33 -7.32 6.87
C CYS A 204 -16.79 -6.00 6.26
N GLN A 205 -15.85 -5.28 5.65
CA GLN A 205 -16.18 -4.12 4.83
C GLN A 205 -17.04 -4.54 3.63
N PRO A 206 -18.06 -3.75 3.22
CA PRO A 206 -18.95 -4.10 2.12
C PRO A 206 -18.24 -4.44 0.81
N LYS A 207 -17.13 -3.74 0.52
CA LYS A 207 -16.29 -4.00 -0.67
C LYS A 207 -15.66 -5.40 -0.65
N LEU A 208 -15.13 -5.81 0.50
CA LEU A 208 -14.50 -7.13 0.66
C LEU A 208 -15.55 -8.25 0.59
N GLN A 209 -16.71 -8.04 1.21
CA GLN A 209 -17.83 -8.97 1.15
C GLN A 209 -18.31 -9.18 -0.30
N ALA A 210 -18.52 -8.09 -1.05
CA ALA A 210 -18.91 -8.18 -2.45
C ALA A 210 -17.86 -8.93 -3.31
N ALA A 211 -16.57 -8.79 -3.01
CA ALA A 211 -15.51 -9.49 -3.72
C ALA A 211 -15.50 -11.00 -3.42
N LEU A 212 -15.80 -11.41 -2.18
CA LEU A 212 -15.99 -12.82 -1.82
C LEU A 212 -17.19 -13.42 -2.55
N ASP A 213 -18.31 -12.70 -2.60
CA ASP A 213 -19.53 -13.16 -3.26
C ASP A 213 -19.33 -13.28 -4.78
N LEU A 214 -18.65 -12.31 -5.41
CA LEU A 214 -18.27 -12.39 -6.83
C LEU A 214 -17.37 -13.60 -7.13
N GLN A 215 -16.37 -13.85 -6.28
CA GLN A 215 -15.48 -15.00 -6.44
C GLN A 215 -16.23 -16.32 -6.23
N SER A 216 -17.22 -16.36 -5.35
CA SER A 216 -18.09 -17.53 -5.21
C SER A 216 -18.85 -17.80 -6.51
N GLY A 217 -19.41 -16.77 -7.15
CA GLY A 217 -19.99 -16.89 -8.48
C GLY A 217 -19.03 -17.54 -9.49
N LYS A 218 -17.79 -17.04 -9.59
CA LYS A 218 -16.77 -17.57 -10.52
C LYS A 218 -16.33 -19.00 -10.23
N CYS A 219 -16.26 -19.39 -8.96
CA CYS A 219 -15.83 -20.74 -8.56
C CYS A 219 -16.93 -21.79 -8.66
N PHE A 220 -18.21 -21.39 -8.59
CA PHE A 220 -19.36 -22.30 -8.57
C PHE A 220 -20.21 -22.28 -9.86
N LEU A 221 -20.27 -21.18 -10.61
CA LEU A 221 -20.73 -21.22 -12.00
C LEU A 221 -19.61 -21.81 -12.86
N VAL A 222 -19.69 -23.11 -13.11
CA VAL A 222 -18.97 -23.73 -14.22
C VAL A 222 -19.96 -23.73 -15.39
N LEU A 223 -19.71 -22.88 -16.39
CA LEU A 223 -20.19 -23.05 -17.77
C LEU A 223 -19.13 -23.85 -18.54
#